data_AF-A0A2W6BM73-F1
#
_entry.id   AF-A0A2W6BM73-F1
#
_cell.length_a   1.000
_cell.length_b   1.000
_cell.length_c   1.000
_cell.angle_alpha   90.00
_cell.angle_beta   90.00
_cell.angle_gamma   90.00
#
_symmetry.space_group_name_H-M   'P 1'
#
loop_
_entity.id
_entity.type
_entity.pdbx_description
1 polymer ?
#
loop_
_entity_poly.entity_id
_entity_poly.type
_entity_poly.pdbx_seq_one_letter_code
_entity_poly.pdbx_strand_id
1 'polypeptide(L)'
;LRSPRNGQGVHAGRITLIVQDRGVHKGFGEYVAISPRRKLLKRNGLPLCGPKQDVHGCDFIQLRRRPHHAGEWTYTASYSFPGYWAVTPGKYYWQAEHVGATGSDVTSRVQSFRVTP
;
A
#
# COMPACT_ATOMS: atom_id res chain seq x y z
N LEU A 1 8.09 6.72 -9.16
CA LEU A 1 8.85 5.53 -8.70
C LEU A 1 8.06 4.26 -9.05
N ARG A 2 8.73 3.16 -9.44
CA ARG A 2 8.14 1.80 -9.31
C ARG A 2 7.96 1.52 -7.81
N SER A 3 6.98 0.70 -7.40
CA SER A 3 6.67 0.48 -5.97
C SER A 3 7.94 0.34 -5.10
N PRO A 4 8.01 1.02 -3.95
CA PRO A 4 9.18 1.02 -3.09
C PRO A 4 9.59 -0.41 -2.75
N ARG A 5 10.80 -0.79 -3.16
CA ARG A 5 11.37 -2.10 -2.80
C ARG A 5 11.77 -2.09 -1.33
N ASN A 6 11.86 -3.28 -0.74
CA ASN A 6 12.28 -3.46 0.64
C ASN A 6 13.49 -2.59 1.04
N GLY A 7 13.26 -1.62 1.94
CA GLY A 7 14.27 -0.71 2.47
C GLY A 7 14.55 0.55 1.64
N GLN A 8 13.87 0.75 0.51
CA GLN A 8 14.09 1.89 -0.38
C GLN A 8 13.72 3.23 0.29
N GLY A 9 14.57 4.25 0.11
CA GLY A 9 14.27 5.63 0.50
C GLY A 9 13.34 6.31 -0.52
N VAL A 10 12.35 7.06 -0.04
CA VAL A 10 11.46 7.90 -0.83
C VAL A 10 11.32 9.27 -0.17
N HIS A 11 11.27 10.33 -0.97
CA HIS A 11 11.07 11.69 -0.47
C HIS A 11 9.62 11.92 -0.07
N ALA A 12 9.44 12.69 0.99
CA ALA A 12 8.14 13.14 1.45
C ALA A 12 7.39 13.94 0.36
N GLY A 13 6.06 13.90 0.40
CA GLY A 13 5.18 14.77 -0.38
C GLY A 13 4.79 14.28 -1.78
N ARG A 14 5.58 13.44 -2.46
CA ARG A 14 5.20 12.86 -3.77
C ARG A 14 5.65 11.43 -3.95
N ILE A 15 4.89 10.50 -3.39
CA ILE A 15 5.17 9.07 -3.49
C ILE A 15 4.18 8.44 -4.48
N THR A 16 4.73 7.78 -5.50
CA THR A 16 3.95 6.93 -6.42
C THR A 16 4.23 5.47 -6.11
N LEU A 17 3.17 4.72 -5.88
CA LEU A 17 3.17 3.27 -5.77
C LEU A 17 2.75 2.68 -7.11
N ILE A 18 3.46 1.65 -7.58
CA ILE A 18 3.13 0.90 -8.80
C ILE A 18 3.23 -0.57 -8.48
N VAL A 19 2.10 -1.20 -8.18
CA VAL A 19 2.01 -2.62 -7.90
C VAL A 19 1.88 -3.35 -9.23
N GLN A 20 2.77 -4.31 -9.47
CA GLN A 20 2.66 -5.22 -10.59
C GLN A 20 2.20 -6.58 -10.07
N ASP A 21 1.03 -7.02 -10.49
CA ASP A 21 0.52 -8.35 -10.20
C ASP A 21 -0.09 -8.94 -11.48
N ARG A 22 0.45 -10.09 -11.91
CA ARG A 22 0.01 -10.75 -13.14
C ARG A 22 -1.05 -11.83 -12.87
N GLY A 23 -1.31 -12.17 -11.61
CA GLY A 23 -2.25 -13.21 -11.19
C GLY A 23 -3.66 -12.69 -10.89
N VAL A 24 -3.88 -11.38 -10.93
CA VAL A 24 -5.16 -10.77 -10.57
C VAL A 24 -6.01 -10.61 -11.83
N HIS A 25 -7.05 -11.42 -11.91
CA HIS A 25 -8.05 -11.38 -12.98
C HIS A 25 -9.14 -10.34 -12.69
N LYS A 26 -9.95 -10.00 -13.71
CA LYS A 26 -11.07 -9.05 -13.60
C LYS A 26 -11.97 -9.38 -12.40
N GLY A 27 -12.35 -8.38 -11.61
CA GLY A 27 -13.37 -8.51 -10.55
C GLY A 27 -12.90 -8.27 -9.11
N PHE A 28 -11.61 -7.97 -8.90
CA PHE A 28 -11.07 -7.56 -7.61
C PHE A 28 -11.02 -6.04 -7.48
N GLY A 29 -11.14 -5.53 -6.24
CA GLY A 29 -10.68 -4.19 -5.90
C GLY A 29 -9.23 -4.26 -5.41
N GLU A 30 -8.34 -3.47 -5.99
CA GLU A 30 -6.93 -3.46 -5.61
C GLU A 30 -6.61 -2.32 -4.66
N TYR A 31 -6.01 -2.67 -3.53
CA TYR A 31 -5.66 -1.75 -2.46
C TYR A 31 -4.20 -1.92 -2.05
N VAL A 32 -3.67 -0.93 -1.35
CA VAL A 32 -2.41 -1.04 -0.61
C VAL A 32 -2.66 -0.69 0.84
N ALA A 33 -2.31 -1.63 1.71
CA ALA A 33 -2.17 -1.41 3.13
C ALA A 33 -0.78 -0.84 3.43
N ILE A 34 -0.70 0.25 4.18
CA ILE A 34 0.54 0.85 4.66
C ILE A 34 0.47 0.94 6.18
N SER A 35 1.58 0.65 6.86
CA SER A 35 1.64 0.72 8.32
C SER A 35 3.07 0.97 8.82
N PRO A 36 3.28 1.70 9.92
CA PRO A 36 4.57 1.72 10.60
C PRO A 36 4.88 0.40 11.32
N ARG A 37 3.90 -0.50 11.48
CA ARG A 37 4.06 -1.80 12.16
C ARG A 37 4.05 -2.94 11.16
N ARG A 38 5.09 -3.79 11.20
CA ARG A 38 5.19 -5.00 10.37
C ARG A 38 4.28 -6.15 10.84
N LYS A 39 3.83 -6.12 12.10
CA LYS A 39 3.14 -7.25 12.74
C LYS A 39 1.82 -7.54 12.03
N LEU A 40 1.74 -8.69 11.37
CA LEU A 40 0.55 -9.12 10.63
C LEU A 40 -0.61 -9.47 11.58
N LEU A 41 -1.83 -9.25 11.10
CA LEU A 41 -3.06 -9.73 11.73
C LEU A 41 -3.32 -11.19 11.37
N LYS A 42 -4.33 -11.83 12.02
CA LYS A 42 -4.68 -13.25 11.83
C LYS A 42 -4.95 -13.68 10.37
N ARG A 43 -5.17 -12.73 9.46
CA ARG A 43 -5.41 -12.96 8.02
C ARG A 43 -4.22 -12.60 7.12
N ASN A 44 -3.01 -12.53 7.68
CA ASN A 44 -1.78 -12.16 6.96
C ASN A 44 -1.75 -10.75 6.33
N GLY A 45 -2.72 -9.89 6.66
CA GLY A 45 -2.73 -8.47 6.29
C GLY A 45 -2.00 -7.60 7.31
N LEU A 46 -1.47 -6.47 6.84
CA LEU A 46 -0.91 -5.42 7.70
C LEU A 46 -2.03 -4.79 8.56
N PRO A 47 -1.69 -4.24 9.73
CA PRO A 47 -2.68 -3.56 10.54
C PRO A 47 -3.11 -2.28 9.82
N LEU A 48 -4.38 -2.26 9.42
CA LEU A 48 -5.05 -1.11 8.84
C LEU A 48 -5.39 -0.06 9.90
N CYS A 49 -5.75 1.14 9.45
CA CYS A 49 -6.31 2.14 10.33
C CYS A 49 -7.70 1.75 10.76
N GLY A 50 -7.89 1.63 12.07
CA GLY A 50 -9.18 1.34 12.66
C GLY A 50 -9.21 1.76 14.12
N PRO A 51 -10.41 2.10 14.65
CA PRO A 51 -10.57 2.59 16.02
C PRO A 51 -10.10 1.58 17.08
N LYS A 52 -9.98 0.30 16.74
CA LYS A 52 -9.50 -0.77 17.63
C LYS A 52 -8.00 -1.03 17.56
N GLN A 53 -7.27 -0.39 16.63
CA GLN A 53 -5.90 -0.80 16.29
C GLN A 53 -4.82 0.15 16.81
N ASP A 54 -5.17 1.36 17.28
CA ASP A 54 -4.25 2.37 17.82
C ASP A 54 -2.91 2.43 17.06
N VAL A 55 -3.03 2.44 15.72
CA VAL A 55 -1.90 2.60 14.80
C VAL A 55 -2.07 3.96 14.16
N HIS A 56 -1.23 4.91 14.53
CA HIS A 56 -1.09 6.16 13.80
C HIS A 56 -0.22 5.94 12.56
N GLY A 57 -0.50 6.63 11.46
CA GLY A 57 0.33 6.54 10.25
C GLY A 57 0.13 5.29 9.40
N CYS A 58 -0.94 4.54 9.61
CA CYS A 58 -1.40 3.54 8.65
C CYS A 58 -2.23 4.19 7.54
N ASP A 59 -2.46 3.44 6.47
CA ASP A 59 -3.34 3.83 5.38
C ASP A 59 -3.88 2.61 4.66
N PHE A 60 -5.04 2.76 4.03
CA PHE A 60 -5.62 1.74 3.16
C PHE A 60 -6.14 2.39 1.89
N ILE A 61 -5.35 2.24 0.83
CA ILE A 61 -5.45 3.09 -0.35
C ILE A 61 -5.90 2.28 -1.53
N GLN A 62 -7.01 2.67 -2.17
CA GLN A 62 -7.43 2.07 -3.42
C GLN A 62 -6.48 2.47 -4.56
N LEU A 63 -5.97 1.48 -5.29
CA LEU A 63 -5.17 1.67 -6.49
C LEU A 63 -6.06 1.85 -7.72
N ARG A 64 -5.54 2.53 -8.73
CA ARG A 64 -6.16 2.62 -10.05
C ARG A 64 -5.37 1.81 -11.05
N ARG A 65 -6.05 1.08 -11.93
CA ARG A 65 -5.38 0.40 -13.04
C ARG A 65 -4.62 1.42 -13.89
N ARG A 66 -3.37 1.12 -14.22
CA ARG A 66 -2.54 2.00 -15.02
C ARG A 66 -2.88 1.82 -16.51
N PRO A 67 -3.29 2.90 -17.23
CA PRO A 67 -3.62 2.80 -18.65
C PRO A 67 -2.45 2.24 -19.46
N HIS A 68 -2.71 1.35 -20.41
CA HIS A 68 -1.70 0.72 -21.31
C HIS A 68 -0.63 -0.15 -20.63
N HIS A 69 -0.74 -0.42 -19.32
CA HIS A 69 0.15 -1.33 -18.59
C HIS A 69 -0.67 -2.49 -18.01
N ALA A 70 -0.69 -3.63 -18.69
CA ALA A 70 -1.43 -4.81 -18.25
C ALA A 70 -0.84 -5.37 -16.94
N GLY A 71 -1.70 -5.60 -15.94
CA GLY A 71 -1.29 -6.10 -14.61
C GLY A 71 -0.51 -5.08 -13.77
N GLU A 72 -0.63 -3.78 -14.08
CA GLU A 72 -0.10 -2.71 -13.22
C GLU A 72 -1.22 -1.83 -12.67
N TRP A 73 -1.15 -1.58 -11.37
CA TRP A 73 -2.00 -0.64 -10.65
C TRP A 73 -1.14 0.40 -9.96
N THR A 74 -1.64 1.62 -9.90
CA THR A 74 -0.89 2.76 -9.38
C THR A 74 -1.72 3.59 -8.43
N TYR A 75 -1.02 4.14 -7.44
CA TYR A 75 -1.49 5.23 -6.63
C TYR A 75 -0.42 6.31 -6.62
N THR A 76 -0.85 7.56 -6.71
CA THR A 76 0.03 8.71 -6.48
C THR A 76 -0.57 9.48 -5.32
N ALA A 77 0.19 9.63 -4.25
CA ALA A 77 -0.20 10.46 -3.12
C ALA A 77 -0.48 11.88 -3.64
N SER A 78 -1.74 12.31 -3.51
CA SER A 78 -2.10 13.70 -3.81
C SER A 78 -1.65 14.58 -2.66
N TYR A 79 -1.12 15.75 -2.98
CA TYR A 79 -0.67 16.74 -1.98
C TYR A 79 -1.76 17.09 -0.96
N SER A 80 -3.03 17.04 -1.37
CA SER A 80 -4.16 17.40 -0.50
C SER A 80 -4.49 16.35 0.57
N PHE A 81 -4.17 15.07 0.34
CA PHE A 81 -4.45 13.96 1.26
C PHE A 81 -3.43 12.82 1.07
N PRO A 82 -2.14 13.06 1.37
CA PRO A 82 -1.10 12.11 0.98
C PRO A 82 -1.02 10.87 1.89
N GLY A 83 -1.84 10.81 2.95
CA GLY A 83 -1.68 9.88 4.06
C GLY A 83 -0.55 10.32 4.98
N TYR A 84 -0.70 10.13 6.30
CA TYR A 84 0.28 10.63 7.29
C TYR A 84 1.70 10.08 7.05
N TRP A 85 1.79 8.85 6.53
CA TRP A 85 3.04 8.19 6.18
C TRP A 85 3.82 8.90 5.06
N ALA A 86 3.15 9.58 4.13
CA ALA A 86 3.81 10.18 2.98
C ALA A 86 4.48 11.54 3.27
N VAL A 87 4.23 12.11 4.45
CA VAL A 87 4.80 13.39 4.89
C VAL A 87 5.59 13.29 6.19
N THR A 88 5.54 12.13 6.85
CA THR A 88 6.24 11.88 8.11
C THR A 88 7.46 10.99 7.83
N PRO A 89 8.69 11.45 8.09
CA PRO A 89 9.86 10.61 7.97
C PRO A 89 9.76 9.38 8.88
N GLY A 90 10.16 8.22 8.36
CA GLY A 90 10.03 6.98 9.11
C GLY A 90 10.16 5.74 8.25
N LYS A 91 10.20 4.57 8.90
CA LYS A 91 10.15 3.28 8.20
C LYS A 91 8.70 2.79 8.18
N TYR A 92 8.24 2.44 6.99
CA TYR A 92 6.89 1.95 6.74
C TYR A 92 6.95 0.58 6.07
N TYR A 93 5.89 -0.19 6.26
CA TYR A 93 5.64 -1.48 5.66
C TYR A 93 4.41 -1.38 4.78
N TRP A 94 4.41 -2.11 3.67
CA TRP A 94 3.25 -2.15 2.79
C TRP A 94 2.98 -3.54 2.22
N GLN A 95 1.72 -3.78 1.89
CA GLN A 95 1.23 -4.96 1.17
C GLN A 95 0.18 -4.54 0.15
N ALA A 96 0.18 -5.16 -1.02
CA ALA A 96 -0.97 -5.11 -1.90
C ALA A 96 -2.05 -6.06 -1.39
N GLU A 97 -3.30 -5.62 -1.42
CA GLU A 97 -4.48 -6.42 -1.09
C GLU A 97 -5.42 -6.46 -2.30
N HIS A 98 -5.77 -7.67 -2.73
CA HIS A 98 -6.74 -7.92 -3.78
C HIS A 98 -8.02 -8.44 -3.13
N VAL A 99 -9.00 -7.55 -3.00
CA VAL A 99 -10.25 -7.83 -2.30
C VAL A 99 -11.26 -8.32 -3.32
N GLY A 100 -11.61 -9.60 -3.22
CA GLY A 100 -12.64 -10.20 -4.06
C GLY A 100 -14.05 -9.92 -3.52
N ALA A 101 -15.04 -9.84 -4.41
CA ALA A 101 -16.44 -9.61 -4.03
C ALA A 101 -17.00 -10.68 -3.06
N THR A 102 -16.40 -11.87 -3.02
CA THR A 102 -16.80 -13.02 -2.20
C THR A 102 -15.88 -13.24 -0.97
N GLY A 103 -14.99 -12.30 -0.65
CA GLY A 103 -14.12 -12.37 0.53
C GLY A 103 -12.85 -13.21 0.37
N SER A 104 -12.49 -13.56 -0.88
CA SER A 104 -11.18 -14.12 -1.19
C SER A 104 -10.14 -13.00 -1.28
N ASP A 105 -9.49 -12.68 -0.16
CA ASP A 105 -8.45 -11.66 -0.12
C ASP A 105 -7.09 -12.29 -0.44
N VAL A 106 -6.45 -11.85 -1.53
CA VAL A 106 -5.06 -12.23 -1.84
C VAL A 106 -4.15 -11.09 -1.42
N THR A 107 -3.16 -11.36 -0.58
CA THR A 107 -2.20 -10.36 -0.13
C THR A 107 -0.80 -10.64 -0.67
N SER A 108 -0.10 -9.59 -1.09
CA SER A 108 1.31 -9.71 -1.46
C SER A 108 2.19 -9.96 -0.23
N ARG A 109 3.45 -10.35 -0.47
CA ARG A 109 4.47 -10.31 0.58
C ARG A 109 4.60 -8.88 1.13
N VAL A 110 4.88 -8.77 2.43
CA VAL A 110 5.20 -7.49 3.07
C VAL A 110 6.51 -6.94 2.52
N GLN A 111 6.46 -5.71 2.04
CA GLN A 111 7.60 -4.90 1.64
C GLN A 111 7.80 -3.77 2.66
N SER A 112 8.93 -3.07 2.59
CA SER A 112 9.17 -1.90 3.44
C SER A 112 9.85 -0.78 2.68
N PHE A 113 9.71 0.46 3.14
CA PHE A 113 10.42 1.63 2.63
C PHE A 113 10.69 2.62 3.75
N ARG A 114 11.52 3.61 3.48
CA ARG A 114 11.80 4.72 4.37
C ARG A 114 11.36 6.01 3.71
N VAL A 115 10.53 6.78 4.40
CA VAL A 115 10.28 8.18 4.04
C VAL A 115 11.39 9.01 4.65
N THR A 116 12.08 9.76 3.81
CA THR A 116 13.10 10.72 4.21
C THR A 116 12.56 12.14 4.04
N PRO A 117 13.15 13.12 4.74
CA PRO A 117 12.91 14.53 4.46
C PRO A 117 13.07 14.87 2.96
#